data_AF-A0A3Q2PS43-F1
#
_entry.id   AF-A0A3Q2PS43-F1
#
_cell.length_a   1.000
_cell.length_b   1.000
_cell.length_c   1.000
_cell.angle_alpha   90.00
_cell.angle_beta   90.00
_cell.angle_gamma   90.00
#
_symmetry.space_group_name_H-M   'P 1'
#
loop_
_entity.id
_entity.type
_entity.pdbx_description
1 polymer ?
#
loop_
_entity_poly.entity_id
_entity_poly.type
_entity_poly.pdbx_seq_one_letter_code
_entity_poly.pdbx_strand_id
1 'polypeptide(L)'
;MRCPLLFCFFFLSEKQRLVSSKSSYGSQDALGRGSHHPTGLVHSEFHRQLRDKDEEEEEEALRRKLKYFFMSPCDKYHAKGRKPFKLGLQLLKIIIVTVQLVLFGLSNQMVVTFKEENTAAFKHLFLQGYQDNLPQAVHTQSELNSSIGFVIEQYMALPQKALGRYAYVTGVGVNGSALSLCQRYYKTGTIDPVNDTFDIDPHVVTDCMGFDPTADSSAPRNADYKNFTLQFYKLINVTVDFQLKAINIQTIINNEIPDCYTFAITIVFDNKAHSGKVQIFLQNQASIKECKDPNVSGHGESQQDWFQTDLPLFFLFL
;
A
#
# COMPACT_ATOMS: atom_id res chain seq x y z
N MET A 1 10.41 19.55 42.29
CA MET A 1 10.25 18.44 41.32
C MET A 1 10.68 18.92 39.95
N ARG A 2 11.75 18.33 39.39
CA ARG A 2 12.35 18.72 38.11
C ARG A 2 11.39 18.39 36.96
N CYS A 3 11.20 19.37 36.07
CA CYS A 3 10.60 19.17 34.75
C CYS A 3 11.46 18.13 33.98
N PRO A 4 10.86 17.13 33.30
CA PRO A 4 11.65 16.18 32.51
C PRO A 4 12.34 16.94 31.38
N LEU A 5 13.67 17.01 31.45
CA LEU A 5 14.61 17.75 30.59
C LEU A 5 14.44 17.50 29.08
N LEU A 6 13.74 16.43 28.68
CA LEU A 6 13.49 16.10 27.28
C LEU A 6 12.56 17.10 26.57
N PHE A 7 11.62 17.73 27.31
CA PHE A 7 10.63 18.65 26.73
C PHE A 7 11.19 20.02 26.33
N CYS A 8 12.28 20.48 26.96
CA CYS A 8 12.90 21.78 26.62
C CYS A 8 13.93 21.67 25.49
N PHE A 9 14.62 20.54 25.35
CA PHE A 9 15.70 20.41 24.37
C PHE A 9 15.21 20.46 22.92
N PHE A 10 14.03 19.90 22.64
CA PHE A 10 13.48 19.87 21.28
C PHE A 10 13.08 21.26 20.75
N PHE A 11 12.63 22.17 21.61
CA PHE A 11 12.16 23.51 21.21
C PHE A 11 13.24 24.61 21.30
N LEU A 12 14.32 24.40 22.06
CA LEU A 12 15.43 25.37 22.13
C LEU A 12 16.28 25.39 20.86
N SER A 13 16.38 24.28 20.14
CA SER A 13 17.18 24.18 18.92
C SER A 13 16.65 25.04 17.76
N GLU A 14 15.36 25.38 17.76
CA GLU A 14 14.71 26.15 16.69
C GLU A 14 14.85 27.67 16.91
N LYS A 15 15.05 28.12 18.16
CA LYS A 15 15.09 29.55 18.53
C LYS A 15 16.40 30.26 18.14
N GLN A 16 17.47 29.53 17.82
CA GLN A 16 18.75 30.12 17.41
C GLN A 16 18.79 30.56 15.94
N ARG A 17 17.76 30.30 15.12
CA ARG A 17 17.76 30.65 13.69
C ARG A 17 17.08 31.98 13.31
N LEU A 18 16.40 32.68 14.23
CA LEU A 18 15.45 33.75 13.83
C LEU A 18 15.56 35.08 14.61
N VAL A 19 16.73 35.49 15.11
CA VAL A 19 16.89 36.83 15.72
C VAL A 19 17.96 37.64 14.98
N SER A 20 17.55 38.34 13.94
CA SER A 20 18.20 39.56 13.46
C SER A 20 17.13 40.54 12.97
N SER A 21 16.92 41.61 13.72
CA SER A 21 16.65 42.98 13.26
C SER A 21 15.98 43.81 14.36
N LYS A 22 16.64 44.93 14.71
CA LYS A 22 16.24 46.00 15.62
C LYS A 22 15.24 46.95 14.93
N SER A 23 14.41 47.65 15.70
CA SER A 23 14.35 49.12 15.63
C SER A 23 13.75 49.75 16.89
N SER A 24 14.49 50.73 17.41
CA SER A 24 14.17 51.69 18.46
C SER A 24 13.35 52.85 17.90
N TYR A 25 12.54 53.52 18.72
CA TYR A 25 12.33 54.97 18.66
C TYR A 25 11.89 55.48 20.04
N GLY A 26 12.59 56.49 20.54
CA GLY A 26 12.25 57.21 21.77
C GLY A 26 11.81 58.65 21.46
N SER A 27 11.36 59.36 22.50
CA SER A 27 11.54 60.81 22.61
C SER A 27 11.37 61.26 24.07
N GLN A 28 12.11 62.30 24.41
CA GLN A 28 12.40 62.85 25.73
C GLN A 28 11.81 64.29 25.84
N ASP A 29 11.91 64.86 27.05
CA ASP A 29 11.86 66.30 27.42
C ASP A 29 10.48 66.96 27.62
N ALA A 30 10.27 67.95 28.52
CA ALA A 30 10.97 68.52 29.68
C ALA A 30 10.07 69.61 30.35
N LEU A 31 10.29 69.85 31.67
CA LEU A 31 10.12 71.10 32.45
C LEU A 31 8.74 71.81 32.62
N GLY A 32 8.48 72.28 33.85
CA GLY A 32 7.74 73.54 34.06
C GLY A 32 6.74 73.58 35.21
N ARG A 33 7.07 74.36 36.25
CA ARG A 33 6.35 74.58 37.51
C ARG A 33 5.25 75.64 37.38
N GLY A 34 4.11 75.44 38.07
CA GLY A 34 3.47 76.52 38.83
C GLY A 34 2.07 77.04 38.40
N SER A 35 1.13 76.83 39.33
CA SER A 35 0.05 77.75 39.77
C SER A 35 -1.39 77.50 39.33
N HIS A 36 -2.27 77.76 40.30
CA HIS A 36 -3.66 77.36 40.48
C HIS A 36 -4.66 78.11 39.57
N HIS A 37 -5.54 77.33 38.91
CA HIS A 37 -7.03 77.37 38.77
C HIS A 37 -7.83 78.69 38.89
N PRO A 38 -9.09 78.80 38.41
CA PRO A 38 -9.88 78.11 37.35
C PRO A 38 -10.43 79.11 36.30
N THR A 39 -11.14 78.78 35.21
CA THR A 39 -12.53 78.27 35.18
C THR A 39 -12.99 78.21 33.72
N GLY A 40 -13.71 77.16 33.29
CA GLY A 40 -14.73 77.34 32.24
C GLY A 40 -14.70 76.52 30.95
N LEU A 41 -13.87 75.48 30.79
CA LEU A 41 -13.95 74.55 29.62
C LEU A 41 -13.89 73.04 29.97
N VAL A 42 -13.91 72.69 31.26
CA VAL A 42 -13.48 71.37 31.75
C VAL A 42 -14.53 70.25 31.59
N HIS A 43 -15.83 70.56 31.41
CA HIS A 43 -16.84 69.49 31.42
C HIS A 43 -16.77 68.57 30.18
N SER A 44 -16.39 69.11 29.02
CA SER A 44 -16.19 68.30 27.80
C SER A 44 -14.83 67.60 27.80
N GLU A 45 -13.81 68.15 28.45
CA GLU A 45 -12.47 67.55 28.55
C GLU A 45 -12.43 66.41 29.57
N PHE A 46 -13.13 66.53 30.70
CA PHE A 46 -13.14 65.51 31.74
C PHE A 46 -13.85 64.22 31.28
N HIS A 47 -14.98 64.36 30.57
CA HIS A 47 -15.69 63.23 29.94
C HIS A 47 -14.96 62.63 28.72
N ARG A 48 -14.00 63.36 28.14
CA ARG A 48 -13.14 62.84 27.07
C ARG A 48 -11.90 62.15 27.66
N GLN A 49 -11.28 62.73 28.69
CA GLN A 49 -10.17 62.13 29.44
C GLN A 49 -10.54 60.85 30.19
N LEU A 50 -11.76 60.76 30.75
CA LEU A 50 -12.24 59.53 31.39
C LEU A 50 -12.46 58.43 30.34
N ARG A 51 -13.03 58.77 29.18
CA ARG A 51 -13.17 57.82 28.05
C ARG A 51 -11.82 57.40 27.47
N ASP A 52 -10.91 58.35 27.25
CA ASP A 52 -9.57 58.05 26.73
C ASP A 52 -8.78 57.17 27.72
N LYS A 53 -8.94 57.36 29.03
CA LYS A 53 -8.32 56.49 30.06
C LYS A 53 -8.95 55.09 30.11
N ASP A 54 -10.28 55.00 30.05
CA ASP A 54 -10.97 53.71 30.01
C ASP A 54 -10.62 52.94 28.71
N GLU A 55 -10.50 53.64 27.58
CA GLU A 55 -10.08 53.09 26.29
C GLU A 55 -8.60 52.64 26.30
N GLU A 56 -7.68 53.40 26.92
CA GLU A 56 -6.29 52.99 27.12
C GLU A 56 -6.17 51.75 28.03
N GLU A 57 -6.94 51.68 29.12
CA GLU A 57 -6.95 50.51 30.01
C GLU A 57 -7.53 49.26 29.32
N GLU A 58 -8.57 49.43 28.51
CA GLU A 58 -9.13 48.35 27.69
C GLU A 58 -8.16 47.90 26.60
N GLU A 59 -7.50 48.84 25.92
CA GLU A 59 -6.50 48.52 24.91
C GLU A 59 -5.31 47.78 25.52
N GLU A 60 -4.84 48.19 26.70
CA GLU A 60 -3.81 47.48 27.43
C GLU A 60 -4.25 46.08 27.89
N ALA A 61 -5.49 45.93 28.35
CA ALA A 61 -6.04 44.64 28.72
C ALA A 61 -6.17 43.71 27.51
N LEU A 62 -6.59 44.24 26.36
CA LEU A 62 -6.66 43.53 25.09
C LEU A 62 -5.27 43.16 24.57
N ARG A 63 -4.30 44.09 24.59
CA ARG A 63 -2.89 43.83 24.24
C ARG A 63 -2.28 42.73 25.11
N ARG A 64 -2.58 42.71 26.42
CA ARG A 64 -2.13 41.66 27.34
C ARG A 64 -2.80 40.30 27.06
N LYS A 65 -4.10 40.28 26.77
CA LYS A 65 -4.83 39.05 26.35
C LYS A 65 -4.34 38.52 25.02
N LEU A 66 -4.07 39.40 24.05
CA LEU A 66 -3.56 39.05 22.74
C LEU A 66 -2.13 38.50 22.84
N LYS A 67 -1.25 39.18 23.59
CA LYS A 67 0.11 38.70 23.87
C LYS A 67 0.08 37.35 24.58
N TYR A 68 -0.80 37.15 25.55
CA TYR A 68 -1.01 35.83 26.17
C TYR A 68 -1.50 34.81 25.14
N PHE A 69 -2.43 35.13 24.25
CA PHE A 69 -2.92 34.19 23.23
C PHE A 69 -1.82 33.73 22.27
N PHE A 70 -0.90 34.61 21.88
CA PHE A 70 0.23 34.30 20.99
C PHE A 70 1.51 33.82 21.70
N MET A 71 1.57 33.83 23.03
CA MET A 71 2.71 33.26 23.76
C MET A 71 2.79 31.74 23.58
N SER A 72 4.03 31.23 23.57
CA SER A 72 4.29 29.80 23.41
C SER A 72 3.63 29.00 24.54
N PRO A 73 3.15 27.77 24.28
CA PRO A 73 2.49 26.96 25.30
C PRO A 73 3.34 26.67 26.53
N CYS A 74 4.67 26.57 26.37
CA CYS A 74 5.62 26.40 27.47
C CYS A 74 5.71 27.65 28.36
N ASP A 75 5.68 28.85 27.75
CA ASP A 75 5.66 30.12 28.48
C ASP A 75 4.33 30.32 29.23
N LYS A 76 3.21 29.88 28.64
CA LYS A 76 1.88 29.87 29.29
C LYS A 76 1.83 28.93 30.50
N TYR A 77 2.53 27.80 30.43
CA TYR A 77 2.62 26.85 31.54
C TYR A 77 3.47 27.40 32.68
N HIS A 78 4.63 28.00 32.37
CA HIS A 78 5.52 28.61 33.37
C HIS A 78 4.88 29.84 34.06
N ALA A 79 4.06 30.61 33.35
CA ALA A 79 3.42 31.83 33.88
C ALA A 79 2.15 31.58 34.73
N LYS A 80 1.45 30.45 34.58
CA LYS A 80 0.14 30.21 35.25
C LYS A 80 -0.06 28.80 35.82
N GLY A 81 0.88 27.88 35.66
CA GLY A 81 0.84 26.52 36.25
C GLY A 81 -0.26 25.59 35.70
N ARG A 82 -1.00 25.99 34.66
CA ARG A 82 -2.12 25.19 34.12
C ARG A 82 -1.56 24.08 33.22
N LYS A 83 -1.57 22.83 33.71
CA LYS A 83 -1.08 21.64 33.00
C LYS A 83 -1.57 21.63 31.54
N PRO A 84 -0.68 21.61 30.53
CA PRO A 84 -1.05 21.74 29.13
C PRO A 84 -1.52 20.40 28.57
N PHE A 85 -2.64 19.90 29.07
CA PHE A 85 -3.23 18.63 28.65
C PHE A 85 -3.43 18.54 27.13
N LYS A 86 -3.71 19.68 26.47
CA LYS A 86 -3.83 19.77 25.01
C LYS A 86 -2.55 19.40 24.25
N LEU A 87 -1.37 19.75 24.78
CA LEU A 87 -0.09 19.36 24.17
C LEU A 87 0.26 17.90 24.46
N GLY A 88 -0.02 17.43 25.68
CA GLY A 88 0.18 16.02 26.03
C GLY A 88 -0.65 15.08 25.15
N LEU A 89 -1.89 15.47 24.86
CA LEU A 89 -2.79 14.72 24.00
C LEU A 89 -2.33 14.72 22.53
N GLN A 90 -1.72 15.81 22.05
CA GLN A 90 -1.10 15.86 20.72
C GLN A 90 0.12 14.94 20.61
N LEU A 91 0.98 14.89 21.64
CA LEU A 91 2.12 13.98 21.64
C LEU A 91 1.68 12.51 21.74
N LEU A 92 0.68 12.21 22.58
CA LEU A 92 0.11 10.88 22.68
C LEU A 92 -0.49 10.43 21.35
N LYS A 93 -1.19 11.32 20.64
CA LYS A 93 -1.71 11.04 19.29
C LYS A 93 -0.59 10.64 18.32
N ILE A 94 0.54 11.35 18.32
CA ILE A 94 1.68 11.02 17.46
C ILE A 94 2.18 9.61 17.79
N ILE A 95 2.39 9.30 19.07
CA ILE A 95 2.86 7.98 19.51
C ILE A 95 1.90 6.88 19.06
N ILE A 96 0.60 7.06 19.28
CA ILE A 96 -0.42 6.08 18.91
C ILE A 96 -0.44 5.86 17.39
N VAL A 97 -0.44 6.93 16.59
CA VAL A 97 -0.43 6.84 15.13
C VAL A 97 0.84 6.16 14.62
N THR A 98 2.01 6.47 15.21
CA THR A 98 3.27 5.82 14.85
C THR A 98 3.24 4.32 15.17
N VAL A 99 2.74 3.92 16.34
CA VAL A 99 2.61 2.50 16.71
C VAL A 99 1.64 1.78 15.78
N GLN A 100 0.49 2.36 15.50
CA GLN A 100 -0.48 1.80 14.55
C GLN A 100 0.12 1.59 13.17
N LEU A 101 0.88 2.58 12.66
CA LEU A 101 1.52 2.49 11.35
C LEU A 101 2.59 1.40 11.31
N VAL A 102 3.39 1.24 12.37
CA VAL A 102 4.41 0.19 12.45
C VAL A 102 3.78 -1.20 12.49
N LEU A 103 2.75 -1.40 13.33
CA LEU A 103 2.05 -2.69 13.41
C LEU A 103 1.38 -3.07 12.08
N PHE A 104 0.73 -2.10 11.43
CA PHE A 104 0.17 -2.29 10.09
C PHE A 104 1.24 -2.60 9.04
N GLY A 105 2.40 -1.93 9.11
CA GLY A 105 3.53 -2.18 8.22
C GLY A 105 4.08 -3.60 8.33
N LEU A 106 4.24 -4.12 9.55
CA LEU A 106 4.76 -5.47 9.80
C LEU A 106 3.80 -6.56 9.29
N SER A 107 2.50 -6.39 9.51
CA SER A 107 1.48 -7.33 9.02
C SER A 107 1.43 -7.36 7.48
N ASN A 108 1.40 -6.18 6.83
CA ASN A 108 1.43 -6.12 5.37
C ASN A 108 2.71 -6.67 4.76
N GLN A 109 3.86 -6.46 5.41
CA GLN A 109 5.14 -6.96 4.94
C GLN A 109 5.12 -8.48 4.82
N MET A 110 4.62 -9.20 5.82
CA MET A 110 4.57 -10.67 5.80
C MET A 110 3.71 -11.20 4.64
N VAL A 111 2.55 -10.59 4.43
CA VAL A 111 1.64 -10.96 3.32
C VAL A 111 2.29 -10.76 1.96
N VAL A 112 3.01 -9.65 1.78
CA VAL A 112 3.74 -9.35 0.55
C VAL A 112 4.87 -10.35 0.34
N THR A 113 5.68 -10.63 1.37
CA THR A 113 6.77 -11.61 1.28
C THR A 113 6.26 -12.99 0.89
N PHE A 114 5.18 -13.49 1.52
CA PHE A 114 4.60 -14.78 1.17
C PHE A 114 4.14 -14.82 -0.30
N LYS A 115 3.49 -13.75 -0.78
CA LYS A 115 3.08 -13.63 -2.18
C LYS A 115 4.29 -13.62 -3.12
N GLU A 116 5.33 -12.88 -2.80
CA GLU A 116 6.54 -12.75 -3.63
C GLU A 116 7.32 -14.07 -3.71
N GLU A 117 7.51 -14.75 -2.58
CA GLU A 117 8.20 -16.03 -2.52
C GLU A 117 7.45 -17.12 -3.29
N ASN A 118 6.12 -17.21 -3.15
CA ASN A 118 5.31 -18.13 -3.96
C ASN A 118 5.37 -17.78 -5.45
N THR A 119 5.36 -16.49 -5.79
CA THR A 119 5.49 -16.04 -7.19
C THR A 119 6.84 -16.43 -7.78
N ALA A 120 7.92 -16.30 -7.02
CA ALA A 120 9.25 -16.77 -7.43
C ALA A 120 9.25 -18.29 -7.64
N ALA A 121 8.71 -19.06 -6.70
CA ALA A 121 8.57 -20.51 -6.83
C ALA A 121 7.78 -20.90 -8.09
N PHE A 122 6.67 -20.23 -8.39
CA PHE A 122 5.87 -20.49 -9.59
C PHE A 122 6.64 -20.21 -10.88
N LYS A 123 7.48 -19.17 -10.93
CA LYS A 123 8.32 -18.92 -12.10
C LYS A 123 9.28 -20.08 -12.35
N HIS A 124 9.96 -20.55 -11.30
CA HIS A 124 10.90 -21.68 -11.39
C HIS A 124 10.20 -23.02 -11.68
N LEU A 125 8.95 -23.20 -11.25
CA LEU A 125 8.19 -24.43 -11.51
C LEU A 125 7.60 -24.49 -12.93
N PHE A 126 7.04 -23.37 -13.42
CA PHE A 126 6.25 -23.38 -14.66
C PHE A 126 6.99 -22.81 -15.88
N LEU A 127 7.99 -21.94 -15.70
CA LEU A 127 8.73 -21.37 -16.83
C LEU A 127 9.97 -22.24 -17.13
N GLN A 128 10.00 -22.80 -18.34
CA GLN A 128 11.10 -23.66 -18.77
C GLN A 128 12.42 -22.89 -18.85
N GLY A 129 13.43 -23.32 -18.07
CA GLY A 129 14.76 -22.70 -18.09
C GLY A 129 14.81 -21.27 -17.52
N TYR A 130 13.90 -20.93 -16.60
CA TYR A 130 13.85 -19.62 -15.98
C TYR A 130 15.16 -19.25 -15.30
N GLN A 131 15.58 -17.99 -15.47
CA GLN A 131 16.72 -17.40 -14.79
C GLN A 131 16.29 -16.11 -14.09
N ASP A 132 16.73 -15.94 -12.84
CA ASP A 132 16.42 -14.76 -12.06
C ASP A 132 17.03 -13.50 -12.72
N ASN A 133 16.25 -12.43 -12.75
CA ASN A 133 16.61 -11.11 -13.30
C ASN A 133 16.83 -11.02 -14.82
N LEU A 134 16.50 -12.06 -15.59
CA LEU A 134 16.54 -12.02 -17.06
C LEU A 134 15.12 -12.07 -17.66
N PRO A 135 14.83 -11.26 -18.71
CA PRO A 135 13.56 -11.34 -19.41
C PRO A 135 13.48 -12.66 -20.20
N GLN A 136 12.48 -13.48 -19.88
CA GLN A 136 12.24 -14.74 -20.58
C GLN A 136 11.63 -14.46 -21.96
N ALA A 137 12.21 -15.06 -23.01
CA ALA A 137 11.66 -15.01 -24.35
C ALA A 137 12.00 -16.27 -25.14
N VAL A 138 11.19 -16.57 -26.14
CA VAL A 138 11.42 -17.64 -27.11
C VAL A 138 11.46 -17.07 -28.52
N HIS A 139 12.20 -17.74 -29.40
CA HIS A 139 12.49 -17.24 -30.75
C HIS A 139 12.04 -18.20 -31.85
N THR A 140 11.73 -19.45 -31.51
CA THR A 140 11.27 -20.44 -32.49
C THR A 140 9.87 -20.95 -32.17
N GLN A 141 9.14 -21.36 -33.21
CA GLN A 141 7.79 -21.93 -33.07
C GLN A 141 7.82 -23.23 -32.24
N SER A 142 8.87 -24.04 -32.40
CA SER A 142 9.09 -25.28 -31.65
C SER A 142 9.30 -25.00 -30.16
N GLU A 143 10.14 -24.01 -29.81
CA GLU A 143 10.35 -23.58 -28.42
C GLU A 143 9.06 -23.09 -27.77
N LEU A 144 8.25 -22.31 -28.50
CA LEU A 144 6.98 -21.82 -27.97
C LEU A 144 6.04 -22.99 -27.61
N ASN A 145 5.86 -23.92 -28.54
CA ASN A 145 5.02 -25.10 -28.32
C ASN A 145 5.56 -25.99 -27.18
N SER A 146 6.87 -26.21 -27.12
CA SER A 146 7.52 -26.94 -26.02
C SER A 146 7.32 -26.24 -24.67
N SER A 147 7.45 -24.91 -24.63
CA SER A 147 7.29 -24.13 -23.40
C SER A 147 5.85 -24.21 -22.86
N ILE A 148 4.85 -24.15 -23.75
CA ILE A 148 3.43 -24.34 -23.39
C ILE A 148 3.20 -25.76 -22.87
N GLY A 149 3.71 -26.77 -23.57
CA GLY A 149 3.61 -28.17 -23.14
C GLY A 149 4.25 -28.39 -21.76
N PHE A 150 5.43 -27.81 -21.53
CA PHE A 150 6.12 -27.87 -20.25
C PHE A 150 5.27 -27.29 -19.12
N VAL A 151 4.64 -26.13 -19.30
CA VAL A 151 3.74 -25.53 -18.29
C VAL A 151 2.63 -26.50 -17.91
N ILE A 152 1.97 -27.11 -18.90
CA ILE A 152 0.84 -28.03 -18.68
C ILE A 152 1.32 -29.30 -17.95
N GLU A 153 2.45 -29.88 -18.37
CA GLU A 153 3.02 -31.07 -17.72
C GLU A 153 3.45 -30.79 -16.28
N GLN A 154 4.03 -29.63 -16.01
CA GLN A 154 4.38 -29.20 -14.65
C GLN A 154 3.14 -28.98 -13.79
N TYR A 155 2.10 -28.37 -14.34
CA TYR A 155 0.82 -28.22 -13.66
C TYR A 155 0.21 -29.57 -13.28
N MET A 156 0.19 -30.55 -14.20
CA MET A 156 -0.36 -31.88 -13.92
C MET A 156 0.47 -32.68 -12.90
N ALA A 157 1.78 -32.47 -12.85
CA ALA A 157 2.69 -33.13 -11.91
C ALA A 157 2.95 -32.33 -10.61
N LEU A 158 2.23 -31.23 -10.40
CA LEU A 158 2.51 -30.26 -9.34
C LEU A 158 2.60 -30.88 -7.92
N PRO A 159 1.67 -31.75 -7.47
CA PRO A 159 1.74 -32.37 -6.15
C PRO A 159 2.98 -33.21 -5.89
N GLN A 160 3.63 -33.72 -6.95
CA GLN A 160 4.80 -34.59 -6.84
C GLN A 160 6.12 -33.81 -6.99
N LYS A 161 6.10 -32.66 -7.67
CA LYS A 161 7.30 -31.88 -7.97
C LYS A 161 7.50 -30.66 -7.08
N ALA A 162 6.42 -30.03 -6.62
CA ALA A 162 6.52 -28.83 -5.81
C ALA A 162 6.93 -29.14 -4.37
N LEU A 163 7.76 -28.27 -3.79
CA LEU A 163 8.07 -28.29 -2.35
C LEU A 163 6.91 -27.75 -1.51
N GLY A 164 6.13 -26.82 -2.07
CA GLY A 164 4.94 -26.26 -1.44
C GLY A 164 3.72 -27.17 -1.63
N ARG A 165 2.80 -27.16 -0.65
CA ARG A 165 1.54 -27.91 -0.74
C ARG A 165 0.47 -27.06 -1.41
N TYR A 166 0.19 -27.37 -2.66
CA TYR A 166 -0.82 -26.68 -3.47
C TYR A 166 -2.02 -27.57 -3.75
N ALA A 167 -3.21 -27.00 -3.71
CA ALA A 167 -4.45 -27.64 -4.12
C ALA A 167 -5.02 -26.96 -5.37
N TYR A 168 -5.50 -27.75 -6.32
CA TYR A 168 -6.13 -27.25 -7.53
C TYR A 168 -7.52 -26.65 -7.23
N VAL A 169 -7.90 -25.65 -8.02
CA VAL A 169 -9.27 -25.10 -8.02
C VAL A 169 -9.93 -25.46 -9.34
N THR A 170 -10.98 -26.28 -9.29
CA THR A 170 -11.78 -26.68 -10.45
C THR A 170 -12.91 -25.68 -10.71
N GLY A 171 -13.45 -25.63 -11.93
CA GLY A 171 -14.62 -24.81 -12.25
C GLY A 171 -14.35 -23.33 -12.52
N VAL A 172 -13.08 -22.93 -12.56
CA VAL A 172 -12.67 -21.54 -12.85
C VAL A 172 -12.26 -21.35 -14.31
N GLY A 173 -11.91 -22.42 -14.99
CA GLY A 173 -11.49 -22.44 -16.38
C GLY A 173 -12.63 -22.64 -17.37
N VAL A 174 -12.28 -22.59 -18.65
CA VAL A 174 -13.21 -22.78 -19.77
C VAL A 174 -13.84 -24.17 -19.70
N ASN A 175 -15.16 -24.25 -19.91
CA ASN A 175 -15.95 -25.48 -19.76
C ASN A 175 -15.91 -26.09 -18.35
N GLY A 176 -15.60 -25.29 -17.32
CA GLY A 176 -15.55 -25.76 -15.94
C GLY A 176 -14.23 -26.46 -15.56
N SER A 177 -13.19 -26.34 -16.39
CA SER A 177 -11.90 -26.94 -16.13
C SER A 177 -11.12 -26.23 -15.00
N ALA A 178 -10.03 -26.83 -14.55
CA ALA A 178 -9.12 -26.25 -13.55
C ALA A 178 -8.03 -25.35 -14.18
N LEU A 179 -7.58 -25.68 -15.39
CA LEU A 179 -6.63 -24.90 -16.20
C LEU A 179 -7.24 -24.56 -17.55
N SER A 180 -6.94 -23.36 -18.06
CA SER A 180 -7.34 -22.90 -19.40
C SER A 180 -6.12 -22.49 -20.21
N LEU A 181 -5.97 -23.06 -21.40
CA LEU A 181 -5.03 -22.60 -22.43
C LEU A 181 -5.81 -21.81 -23.46
N CYS A 182 -5.50 -20.54 -23.65
CA CYS A 182 -6.18 -19.67 -24.60
C CYS A 182 -5.19 -19.07 -25.59
N GLN A 183 -5.53 -19.04 -26.87
CA GLN A 183 -4.84 -18.25 -27.87
C GLN A 183 -5.73 -17.10 -28.32
N ARG A 184 -5.15 -15.92 -28.52
CA ARG A 184 -5.81 -14.78 -29.15
C ARG A 184 -5.12 -14.47 -30.46
N TYR A 185 -5.91 -14.35 -31.52
CA TYR A 185 -5.39 -14.08 -32.85
C TYR A 185 -6.36 -13.20 -33.66
N TYR A 186 -5.84 -12.50 -34.67
CA TYR A 186 -6.66 -11.73 -35.60
C TYR A 186 -7.54 -12.65 -36.45
N LYS A 187 -8.81 -12.29 -36.71
CA LYS A 187 -9.77 -13.15 -37.40
C LYS A 187 -9.24 -13.62 -38.76
N THR A 188 -8.78 -12.68 -39.58
CA THR A 188 -8.03 -12.92 -40.81
C THR A 188 -6.73 -12.14 -40.77
N GLY A 189 -5.70 -12.70 -41.40
CA GLY A 189 -4.37 -12.08 -41.45
C GLY A 189 -3.56 -12.78 -42.53
N THR A 190 -3.42 -12.17 -43.69
CA THR A 190 -2.42 -12.57 -44.68
C THR A 190 -1.32 -11.51 -44.65
N ILE A 191 -0.09 -11.96 -44.44
CA ILE A 191 1.09 -11.09 -44.43
C ILE A 191 2.06 -11.73 -45.41
N ASP A 192 2.26 -11.08 -46.54
CA ASP A 192 3.18 -11.53 -47.57
C ASP A 192 4.32 -10.50 -47.72
N PRO A 193 5.42 -10.69 -46.98
CA PRO A 193 6.56 -9.79 -47.04
C PRO A 193 7.34 -9.91 -48.36
N VAL A 194 7.09 -10.92 -49.20
CA VAL A 194 7.72 -11.02 -50.53
C VAL A 194 7.10 -9.99 -51.48
N ASN A 195 5.80 -9.78 -51.36
CA ASN A 195 5.03 -8.86 -52.20
C ASN A 195 4.75 -7.52 -51.51
N ASP A 196 5.28 -7.27 -50.32
CA ASP A 196 4.99 -6.09 -49.49
C ASP A 196 3.48 -5.85 -49.26
N THR A 197 2.68 -6.91 -49.20
CA THR A 197 1.22 -6.83 -49.02
C THR A 197 0.77 -7.44 -47.70
N PHE A 198 -0.30 -6.87 -47.14
CA PHE A 198 -0.97 -7.42 -45.97
C PHE A 198 -2.47 -7.16 -46.04
N ASP A 199 -3.27 -8.09 -45.54
CA ASP A 199 -4.71 -7.94 -45.30
C ASP A 199 -5.04 -8.53 -43.92
N ILE A 200 -5.41 -7.66 -42.97
CA ILE A 200 -5.62 -8.02 -41.57
C ILE A 200 -6.97 -7.48 -41.12
N ASP A 201 -7.81 -8.38 -40.63
CA ASP A 201 -9.01 -8.01 -39.88
C ASP A 201 -8.65 -7.85 -38.39
N PRO A 202 -8.71 -6.63 -37.83
CA PRO A 202 -8.31 -6.37 -36.45
C PRO A 202 -9.24 -7.01 -35.41
N HIS A 203 -10.36 -7.64 -35.81
CA HIS A 203 -11.22 -8.36 -34.88
C HIS A 203 -10.46 -9.53 -34.23
N VAL A 204 -10.40 -9.52 -32.90
CA VAL A 204 -9.71 -10.55 -32.11
C VAL A 204 -10.63 -11.75 -31.87
N VAL A 205 -10.16 -12.93 -32.27
CA VAL A 205 -10.78 -14.21 -31.93
C VAL A 205 -10.00 -14.83 -30.78
N THR A 206 -10.71 -15.36 -29.79
CA THR A 206 -10.14 -16.11 -28.67
C THR A 206 -10.59 -17.56 -28.77
N ASP A 207 -9.62 -18.47 -28.77
CA ASP A 207 -9.85 -19.91 -28.80
C ASP A 207 -9.19 -20.53 -27.56
N CYS A 208 -9.96 -21.32 -26.80
CA CYS A 208 -9.54 -21.82 -25.50
C CYS A 208 -9.83 -23.30 -25.32
N MET A 209 -8.92 -23.99 -24.64
CA MET A 209 -9.04 -25.39 -24.26
C MET A 209 -8.87 -25.53 -22.74
N GLY A 210 -9.78 -26.28 -22.12
CA GLY A 210 -9.75 -26.56 -20.69
C GLY A 210 -9.03 -27.88 -20.38
N PHE A 211 -8.29 -27.92 -19.28
CA PHE A 211 -7.62 -29.11 -18.77
C PHE A 211 -7.90 -29.31 -17.28
N ASP A 212 -8.11 -30.56 -16.89
CA ASP A 212 -8.35 -30.95 -15.50
C ASP A 212 -7.30 -31.93 -15.00
N PRO A 213 -6.75 -31.72 -13.79
CA PRO A 213 -5.85 -32.67 -13.15
C PRO A 213 -6.68 -33.87 -12.67
N THR A 214 -6.43 -35.05 -13.24
CA THR A 214 -7.03 -36.30 -12.75
C THR A 214 -6.43 -36.70 -11.41
N ALA A 215 -7.28 -36.97 -10.41
CA ALA A 215 -6.88 -37.34 -9.06
C ALA A 215 -6.15 -38.70 -8.97
N ASP A 216 -6.41 -39.61 -9.90
CA ASP A 216 -5.85 -40.96 -9.94
C ASP A 216 -5.68 -41.43 -11.39
N SER A 217 -4.51 -41.28 -12.00
CA SER A 217 -4.08 -42.16 -13.10
C SER A 217 -2.59 -42.03 -13.39
N SER A 218 -1.91 -43.18 -13.32
CA SER A 218 -0.51 -43.45 -13.67
C SER A 218 -0.18 -43.33 -15.17
N ALA A 219 -0.84 -42.42 -15.89
CA ALA A 219 -0.52 -42.09 -17.27
C ALA A 219 -1.05 -40.68 -17.54
N PRO A 220 -0.23 -39.75 -18.06
CA PRO A 220 -0.77 -38.48 -18.47
C PRO A 220 -1.67 -38.76 -19.68
N ARG A 221 -2.85 -38.15 -19.74
CA ARG A 221 -3.55 -37.95 -21.02
C ARG A 221 -2.71 -36.97 -21.85
N ASN A 222 -1.56 -37.45 -22.32
CA ASN A 222 -0.48 -36.78 -23.05
C ASN A 222 -0.88 -36.33 -24.47
N ALA A 223 -2.18 -36.33 -24.80
CA ALA A 223 -2.67 -36.28 -26.17
C ALA A 223 -3.52 -35.05 -26.48
N ASP A 224 -4.24 -34.46 -25.52
CA ASP A 224 -5.23 -33.43 -25.88
C ASP A 224 -4.60 -32.05 -26.14
N TYR A 225 -3.54 -31.66 -25.42
CA TYR A 225 -2.87 -30.38 -25.69
C TYR A 225 -2.10 -30.37 -27.01
N LYS A 226 -1.70 -31.54 -27.54
CA LYS A 226 -1.05 -31.66 -28.85
C LYS A 226 -1.97 -31.34 -30.02
N ASN A 227 -3.29 -31.34 -29.79
CA ASN A 227 -4.28 -30.93 -30.78
C ASN A 227 -4.43 -29.40 -30.86
N PHE A 228 -3.79 -28.65 -29.95
CA PHE A 228 -3.84 -27.20 -29.95
C PHE A 228 -2.82 -26.61 -30.94
N THR A 229 -3.29 -26.26 -32.14
CA THR A 229 -2.46 -25.67 -33.19
C THR A 229 -2.46 -24.15 -33.09
N LEU A 230 -1.29 -23.56 -32.86
CA LEU A 230 -1.11 -22.11 -32.77
C LEU A 230 -1.12 -21.44 -34.15
N GLN A 231 -1.84 -20.33 -34.26
CA GLN A 231 -1.95 -19.55 -35.50
C GLN A 231 -0.86 -18.47 -35.60
N PHE A 232 0.42 -18.86 -35.62
CA PHE A 232 1.60 -17.96 -35.46
C PHE A 232 1.55 -16.66 -36.28
N TYR A 233 1.17 -16.72 -37.56
CA TYR A 233 1.17 -15.57 -38.47
C TYR A 233 0.17 -14.47 -38.07
N LYS A 234 -0.88 -14.83 -37.32
CA LYS A 234 -1.94 -13.93 -36.84
C LYS A 234 -2.07 -13.94 -35.32
N LEU A 235 -1.14 -14.59 -34.60
CA LEU A 235 -1.17 -14.80 -33.16
C LEU A 235 -0.77 -13.53 -32.41
N ILE A 236 -1.65 -13.05 -31.54
CA ILE A 236 -1.41 -11.89 -30.68
C ILE A 236 -0.73 -12.34 -29.39
N ASN A 237 -1.31 -13.31 -28.70
CA ASN A 237 -0.72 -13.92 -27.51
C ASN A 237 -1.33 -15.29 -27.20
N VAL A 238 -0.66 -16.04 -26.34
CA VAL A 238 -1.18 -17.26 -25.69
C VAL A 238 -1.19 -17.02 -24.20
N THR A 239 -2.25 -17.44 -23.51
CA THR A 239 -2.34 -17.41 -22.05
C THR A 239 -2.59 -18.81 -21.50
N VAL A 240 -1.95 -19.11 -20.38
CA VAL A 240 -2.23 -20.29 -19.56
C VAL A 240 -2.68 -19.80 -18.20
N ASP A 241 -3.95 -20.03 -17.89
CA ASP A 241 -4.65 -19.48 -16.74
C ASP A 241 -5.12 -20.61 -15.82
N PHE A 242 -4.75 -20.56 -14.55
CA PHE A 242 -5.19 -21.51 -13.53
C PHE A 242 -5.13 -20.91 -12.13
N GLN A 243 -5.82 -21.57 -11.18
CA GLN A 243 -5.79 -21.17 -9.77
C GLN A 243 -5.26 -22.29 -8.88
N LEU A 244 -4.46 -21.90 -7.89
CA LEU A 244 -3.91 -22.78 -6.87
C LEU A 244 -4.22 -22.24 -5.47
N LYS A 245 -4.58 -23.12 -4.56
CA LYS A 245 -4.74 -22.81 -3.13
C LYS A 245 -3.52 -23.25 -2.34
N ALA A 246 -3.12 -22.42 -1.38
CA ALA A 246 -2.08 -22.73 -0.41
C ALA A 246 -2.49 -22.20 0.97
N ILE A 247 -1.86 -22.73 2.01
CA ILE A 247 -2.05 -22.26 3.39
C ILE A 247 -0.72 -21.65 3.85
N ASN A 248 -0.77 -20.42 4.36
CA ASN A 248 0.43 -19.78 4.90
C ASN A 248 0.66 -20.26 6.34
N ILE A 249 1.46 -21.31 6.49
CA ILE A 249 1.77 -21.88 7.82
C ILE A 249 2.78 -21.04 8.61
N GLN A 250 3.45 -20.06 7.99
CA GLN A 250 4.46 -19.23 8.66
C GLN A 250 3.85 -18.36 9.77
N THR A 251 2.56 -18.00 9.65
CA THR A 251 1.84 -17.19 10.64
C THR A 251 1.72 -17.87 12.00
N ILE A 252 1.74 -19.22 12.05
CA ILE A 252 1.67 -19.99 13.30
C ILE A 252 2.86 -19.65 14.22
N ILE A 253 4.03 -19.32 13.65
CA ILE A 253 5.23 -18.92 14.41
C ILE A 253 4.95 -17.63 15.22
N ASN A 254 4.05 -16.78 14.73
CA ASN A 254 3.68 -15.53 15.36
C ASN A 254 2.39 -15.63 16.19
N ASN A 255 1.95 -16.85 16.53
CA ASN A 255 0.70 -17.12 17.23
C ASN A 255 -0.56 -16.62 16.49
N GLU A 256 -0.49 -16.43 15.17
CA GLU A 256 -1.62 -16.01 14.34
C GLU A 256 -2.22 -17.21 13.62
N ILE A 257 -3.55 -17.21 13.46
CA ILE A 257 -4.27 -18.25 12.71
C ILE A 257 -3.85 -18.16 11.23
N PRO A 258 -3.51 -19.29 10.58
CA PRO A 258 -3.08 -19.27 9.18
C PRO A 258 -4.20 -18.92 8.22
N ASP A 259 -3.87 -18.02 7.30
CA ASP A 259 -4.74 -17.64 6.20
C ASP A 259 -4.66 -18.62 5.02
N CYS A 260 -5.79 -18.77 4.34
CA CYS A 260 -5.94 -19.55 3.12
C CYS A 260 -5.77 -18.63 1.91
N TYR A 261 -4.71 -18.86 1.14
CA TYR A 261 -4.41 -18.11 -0.07
C TYR A 261 -4.96 -18.83 -1.30
N THR A 262 -5.58 -18.07 -2.20
CA THR A 262 -5.86 -18.51 -3.56
C THR A 262 -5.07 -17.65 -4.53
N PHE A 263 -4.11 -18.26 -5.20
CA PHE A 263 -3.29 -17.67 -6.24
C PHE A 263 -3.95 -17.88 -7.60
N ALA A 264 -4.19 -16.80 -8.33
CA ALA A 264 -4.56 -16.81 -9.73
C ALA A 264 -3.31 -16.54 -10.56
N ILE A 265 -2.82 -17.59 -11.23
CA ILE A 265 -1.60 -17.56 -12.03
C ILE A 265 -2.01 -17.46 -13.51
N THR A 266 -1.42 -16.48 -14.19
CA THR A 266 -1.57 -16.27 -15.63
C THR A 266 -0.19 -16.21 -16.25
N ILE A 267 0.12 -17.18 -17.10
CA ILE A 267 1.35 -17.20 -17.91
C ILE A 267 1.01 -16.66 -19.28
N VAL A 268 1.68 -15.59 -19.70
CA VAL A 268 1.43 -14.87 -20.96
C VAL A 268 2.62 -15.04 -21.89
N PHE A 269 2.37 -15.58 -23.08
CA PHE A 269 3.28 -15.58 -24.21
C PHE A 269 2.87 -14.45 -25.15
N ASP A 270 3.55 -13.30 -25.05
CA ASP A 270 3.19 -12.07 -25.75
C ASP A 270 3.91 -11.97 -27.11
N ASN A 271 3.11 -11.98 -28.18
CA ASN A 271 3.56 -11.82 -29.56
C ASN A 271 2.99 -10.53 -30.22
N LYS A 272 2.46 -9.57 -29.44
CA LYS A 272 1.82 -8.34 -29.97
C LYS A 272 2.69 -7.55 -30.95
N ALA A 273 4.01 -7.58 -30.76
CA ALA A 273 4.96 -6.86 -31.61
C ALA A 273 5.26 -7.57 -32.94
N HIS A 274 4.89 -8.86 -33.08
CA HIS A 274 5.18 -9.70 -34.25
C HIS A 274 6.65 -9.62 -34.74
N SER A 275 7.60 -9.45 -33.81
CA SER A 275 9.02 -9.19 -34.12
C SER A 275 9.89 -10.45 -34.23
N GLY A 276 9.30 -11.63 -34.20
CA GLY A 276 10.02 -12.91 -34.11
C GLY A 276 10.57 -13.22 -32.70
N LYS A 277 10.26 -12.37 -31.70
CA LYS A 277 10.57 -12.60 -30.29
C LYS A 277 9.27 -12.61 -29.49
N VAL A 278 8.93 -13.75 -28.89
CA VAL A 278 7.77 -13.88 -28.00
C VAL A 278 8.24 -13.76 -26.56
N GLN A 279 7.74 -12.77 -25.83
CA GLN A 279 8.10 -12.56 -24.43
C GLN A 279 7.21 -13.40 -23.53
N ILE A 280 7.77 -13.96 -22.46
CA ILE A 280 7.05 -14.83 -21.53
C ILE A 280 7.00 -14.15 -20.16
N PHE A 281 5.79 -14.01 -19.63
CA PHE A 281 5.55 -13.42 -18.32
C PHE A 281 4.71 -14.36 -17.47
N LEU A 282 4.99 -14.39 -16.17
CA LEU A 282 4.11 -15.01 -15.18
C LEU A 282 3.58 -13.92 -14.27
N GLN A 283 2.26 -13.76 -14.26
CA GLN A 283 1.52 -12.86 -13.39
C GLN A 283 0.83 -13.68 -12.31
N ASN A 284 0.87 -13.20 -11.07
CA ASN A 284 0.22 -13.84 -9.93
C ASN A 284 -0.60 -12.82 -9.15
N GLN A 285 -1.89 -13.10 -8.99
CA GLN A 285 -2.79 -12.37 -8.12
C GLN A 285 -3.18 -13.25 -6.94
N ALA A 286 -2.89 -12.80 -5.72
CA ALA A 286 -3.23 -13.54 -4.51
C ALA A 286 -4.48 -12.94 -3.88
N SER A 287 -5.43 -13.81 -3.54
CA SER A 287 -6.58 -13.47 -2.69
C SER A 287 -6.49 -14.22 -1.37
N ILE A 288 -6.81 -13.54 -0.29
CA ILE A 288 -6.64 -14.02 1.09
C ILE A 288 -8.02 -14.21 1.69
N LYS A 289 -8.24 -15.36 2.32
CA LYS A 289 -9.47 -15.67 3.04
C LYS A 289 -9.13 -16.43 4.30
N GLU A 290 -9.92 -16.24 5.34
CA GLU A 290 -9.85 -17.08 6.53
C GLU A 290 -10.11 -18.54 6.15
N CYS A 291 -9.27 -19.43 6.67
CA CYS A 291 -9.48 -20.86 6.51
C CYS A 291 -10.72 -21.30 7.29
N LYS A 292 -11.45 -22.28 6.75
CA LYS A 292 -12.60 -22.87 7.43
C LYS A 292 -12.12 -23.80 8.56
N ASP A 293 -12.62 -23.58 9.77
CA ASP A 293 -12.39 -24.42 10.97
C ASP A 293 -10.89 -24.69 11.30
N PRO A 294 -10.07 -23.65 11.53
CA PRO A 294 -8.66 -23.83 11.87
C PRO A 294 -8.52 -24.44 13.28
N ASN A 295 -7.72 -25.51 13.41
CA ASN A 295 -7.39 -26.11 14.70
C ASN A 295 -5.87 -26.14 14.89
N VAL A 296 -5.39 -25.44 15.92
CA VAL A 296 -3.97 -25.44 16.32
C VAL A 296 -3.89 -25.92 17.77
N SER A 297 -3.53 -27.18 17.97
CA SER A 297 -3.37 -27.76 19.30
C SER A 297 -2.07 -27.29 19.95
N GLY A 298 -2.13 -26.75 21.17
CA GLY A 298 -0.95 -26.39 21.96
C GLY A 298 -0.77 -24.90 22.25
N HIS A 299 -1.62 -24.03 21.71
CA HIS A 299 -1.71 -22.64 22.14
C HIS A 299 -2.81 -22.49 23.20
N GLY A 300 -2.46 -22.02 24.40
CA GLY A 300 -3.43 -21.49 25.34
C GLY A 300 -4.11 -20.27 24.72
N GLU A 301 -5.43 -20.14 24.90
CA GLU A 301 -6.28 -19.11 24.31
C GLU A 301 -5.59 -17.72 24.34
N SER A 302 -5.07 -17.28 23.19
CA SER A 302 -4.58 -15.92 23.04
C SER A 302 -5.80 -15.03 22.80
N GLN A 303 -6.35 -14.53 23.90
CA GLN A 303 -7.35 -13.47 23.93
C GLN A 303 -6.70 -12.17 23.43
N GLN A 304 -6.57 -12.02 22.10
CA GLN A 304 -5.99 -10.83 21.47
C GLN A 304 -6.86 -10.26 20.33
N ASP A 305 -8.14 -10.63 20.26
CA ASP A 305 -9.08 -10.09 19.26
C ASP A 305 -9.67 -8.70 19.61
N TRP A 306 -9.41 -8.18 20.82
CA TRP A 306 -9.99 -6.91 21.26
C TRP A 306 -9.17 -5.67 20.85
N PHE A 307 -7.93 -5.82 20.40
CA PHE A 307 -7.06 -4.66 20.10
C PHE A 307 -7.12 -4.19 18.65
N GLN A 308 -7.54 -5.04 17.69
CA GLN A 308 -7.51 -4.69 16.27
C GLN A 308 -8.87 -4.19 15.75
N THR A 309 -9.98 -4.66 16.32
CA THR A 309 -11.33 -4.41 15.79
C THR A 309 -12.02 -3.18 16.41
N ASP A 310 -11.74 -2.86 17.69
CA ASP A 310 -12.42 -1.75 18.40
C ASP A 310 -11.59 -0.46 18.54
N LEU A 311 -10.28 -0.53 18.33
CA LEU A 311 -9.41 0.66 18.37
C LEU A 311 -9.68 1.69 17.25
N PRO A 312 -10.03 1.33 16.00
CA PRO A 312 -10.34 2.34 14.98
C PRO A 312 -11.70 3.03 15.23
N LEU A 313 -12.66 2.37 15.87
CA LEU A 313 -13.98 2.94 16.17
C LEU A 313 -13.97 3.89 17.38
N PHE A 314 -13.14 3.61 18.40
CA PHE A 314 -13.05 4.46 19.59
C PHE A 314 -12.41 5.83 19.32
N PHE A 315 -11.58 5.95 18.28
CA PHE A 315 -10.85 7.19 17.94
C PHE A 315 -11.45 8.00 16.78
N LEU A 316 -12.51 7.51 16.13
CA LEU A 316 -13.32 8.34 15.22
C LEU A 316 -14.18 9.38 15.96
N PHE A 317 -14.36 9.23 17.28
CA PHE A 317 -15.19 10.10 18.13
C PHE A 317 -14.39 11.05 19.06
N LEU A 318 -13.06 11.17 18.91
CA LEU A 318 -12.20 12.09 19.66
C LEU A 318 -11.44 13.06 18.75
#